data_AF-A0A512E2V2-F1
#
_entry.id   AF-A0A512E2V2-F1
#
_cell.length_a   1.000
_cell.length_b   1.000
_cell.length_c   1.000
_cell.angle_alpha   90.00
_cell.angle_beta   90.00
_cell.angle_gamma   90.00
#
_symmetry.space_group_name_H-M   'P 1'
#
loop_
_entity.id
_entity.type
_entity.pdbx_description
1 polymer ?
#
loop_
_entity_poly.entity_id
_entity_poly.type
_entity_poly.pdbx_seq_one_letter_code
_entity_poly.pdbx_strand_id
1 'polypeptide(L)'
;MKDDQRDSNPVSPKDDPLQRIAVLERRVAVLTRENERLETFLAVLRHRIFGRSSERMSPDQLSLLDTAAPAPADPGGAEPSGADTTGRRRRGGGGRRPLPDSLLRVIREILPVSTQCPCCSREMARIGQDESRQLHLVPAHAEVHVTVRPKFACRACGELAQAPAPDDRPIERGLPTAGTIAQVVIAKYLNHMPLHRQAAHYARLGVLLATTTLYGWVEAAARDLAPIADRLLELLLRRTKIHADDTPVTVLNPGRSGTHDGRFWVYADDTRPRGGSEPSIAVFRFSAGRAGKHPGQHLAGFTGTLQADAFSGFDHLYRGNAIVEAGCLGHARRKLVDLVRAKGSPVAAEGVKQIAALYRIERRIYGLPPTERLTARQSEAVPLLDALRAWLTERLSQVAPRSELAKALGYMNAQWDALVRYATDGTLEIDNLTAERALRGIAIGRKNWNVIGSDAAGKVAAVIYSLVETCRLNGINPEAYLTDVIGRIGRTKIQALDTLLPFNWRPPDAGNPADPGRMNIAPHAAAAA
;
A
#
# COMPACT_ATOMS: atom_id res chain seq x y z
N MET A 1 -6.54 74.09 -74.02
CA MET A 1 -7.28 73.36 -72.98
C MET A 1 -7.20 71.88 -73.30
N LYS A 2 -6.31 71.16 -72.62
CA LYS A 2 -6.30 69.69 -72.62
C LYS A 2 -6.05 69.28 -71.18
N ASP A 3 -7.06 68.63 -70.62
CA ASP A 3 -7.08 67.97 -69.32
C ASP A 3 -5.99 66.90 -69.26
N ASP A 4 -5.31 66.85 -68.12
CA ASP A 4 -4.33 65.82 -67.80
C ASP A 4 -4.96 64.88 -66.76
N GLN A 5 -5.35 63.69 -67.22
CA GLN A 5 -5.88 62.61 -66.39
C GLN A 5 -4.76 62.05 -65.51
N ARG A 6 -4.91 62.14 -64.18
CA ARG A 6 -4.11 61.36 -63.24
C ARG A 6 -4.74 59.97 -63.08
N ASP A 7 -4.06 58.98 -63.64
CA ASP A 7 -4.28 57.56 -63.39
C ASP A 7 -4.18 57.24 -61.89
N SER A 8 -5.31 56.84 -61.31
CA SER A 8 -5.39 56.19 -60.01
C SER A 8 -5.05 54.70 -60.16
N ASN A 9 -3.82 54.34 -59.78
CA ASN A 9 -3.36 52.96 -59.74
C ASN A 9 -4.09 52.17 -58.62
N PRO A 10 -4.60 50.94 -58.86
CA PRO A 10 -5.34 50.19 -57.85
C PRO A 10 -4.37 49.60 -56.82
N VAL A 11 -4.62 49.91 -55.54
CA VAL A 11 -3.88 49.37 -54.40
C VAL A 11 -4.06 47.84 -54.36
N SER A 12 -2.94 47.13 -54.39
CA SER A 12 -2.88 45.67 -54.28
C SER A 12 -3.43 45.18 -52.93
N PRO A 13 -4.21 44.08 -52.84
CA PRO A 13 -4.98 43.69 -51.65
C PRO A 13 -4.16 43.14 -50.46
N LYS A 14 -2.83 43.30 -50.45
CA LYS A 14 -1.94 42.66 -49.47
C LYS A 14 -1.41 43.58 -48.36
N ASP A 15 -1.66 44.88 -48.42
CA ASP A 15 -1.14 45.85 -47.44
C ASP A 15 -2.22 46.83 -46.98
N ASP A 16 -3.38 46.32 -46.51
CA ASP A 16 -4.30 47.14 -45.72
C ASP A 16 -3.81 47.16 -44.24
N PRO A 17 -3.35 48.31 -43.73
CA PRO A 17 -2.88 48.43 -42.34
C PRO A 17 -3.97 48.04 -41.32
N LEU A 18 -5.24 48.25 -41.64
CA LEU A 18 -6.37 47.91 -40.78
C LEU A 18 -6.55 46.39 -40.67
N GLN A 19 -6.37 45.66 -41.78
CA GLN A 19 -6.39 44.19 -41.75
C GLN A 19 -5.22 43.63 -40.93
N ARG A 20 -4.04 44.25 -41.01
CA ARG A 20 -2.86 43.84 -40.25
C ARG A 20 -3.01 44.10 -38.75
N ILE A 21 -3.59 45.24 -38.36
CA ILE A 21 -3.94 45.55 -36.96
C ILE A 21 -4.96 44.52 -36.43
N ALA A 22 -6.03 44.25 -37.18
CA ALA A 22 -7.04 43.26 -36.77
C ALA A 22 -6.47 41.83 -36.61
N VAL A 23 -5.47 41.44 -37.42
CA VAL A 23 -4.77 40.16 -37.28
C VAL A 23 -3.86 40.15 -36.03
N LEU A 24 -3.15 41.24 -35.77
CA LEU A 24 -2.30 41.39 -34.58
C LEU A 24 -3.11 41.42 -33.29
N GLU A 25 -4.22 42.15 -33.25
CA GLU A 25 -5.14 42.18 -32.09
C GLU A 25 -5.71 40.80 -31.78
N ARG A 26 -6.12 40.05 -32.81
CA ARG A 26 -6.53 38.64 -32.64
C ARG A 26 -5.39 37.80 -32.07
N ARG A 27 -4.16 37.99 -32.55
CA ARG A 27 -2.99 37.24 -32.08
C ARG A 27 -2.62 37.60 -30.64
N VAL A 28 -2.69 38.88 -30.26
CA VAL A 28 -2.50 39.35 -28.87
C VAL A 28 -3.58 38.77 -27.97
N ALA A 29 -4.85 38.77 -28.38
CA ALA A 29 -5.93 38.16 -27.61
C ALA A 29 -5.73 36.65 -27.41
N VAL A 30 -5.27 35.93 -28.44
CA VAL A 30 -4.94 34.49 -28.34
C VAL A 30 -3.76 34.26 -27.40
N LEU A 31 -2.68 35.03 -27.54
CA LEU A 31 -1.49 34.90 -26.69
C LEU A 31 -1.76 35.28 -25.24
N THR A 32 -2.60 36.29 -25.00
CA THR A 32 -3.01 36.70 -23.65
C THR A 32 -3.79 35.57 -22.96
N ARG A 33 -4.76 34.96 -23.66
CA ARG A 33 -5.50 33.80 -23.14
C ARG A 33 -4.60 32.60 -22.88
N GLU A 34 -3.59 32.37 -23.73
CA GLU A 34 -2.63 31.28 -23.52
C GLU A 34 -1.71 31.56 -22.33
N ASN A 35 -1.27 32.81 -22.14
CA ASN A 35 -0.50 33.21 -20.96
C ASN A 35 -1.32 33.04 -19.68
N GLU A 36 -2.57 33.49 -19.64
CA GLU A 36 -3.44 33.29 -18.47
C GLU A 36 -3.64 31.80 -18.14
N ARG A 37 -3.78 30.95 -19.17
CA ARG A 37 -3.86 29.50 -19.03
C ARG A 37 -2.56 28.94 -18.45
N LEU A 38 -1.41 29.28 -19.03
CA LEU A 38 -0.10 28.80 -18.59
C LEU A 38 0.22 29.26 -17.17
N GLU A 39 -0.11 30.49 -16.81
CA GLU A 39 0.02 31.00 -15.44
C GLU A 39 -0.86 30.20 -14.46
N THR A 40 -2.09 29.86 -14.85
CA THR A 40 -2.98 29.00 -14.03
C THR A 40 -2.37 27.63 -13.84
N PHE A 41 -1.89 27.03 -14.92
CA PHE A 41 -1.26 25.73 -14.91
C PHE A 41 0.01 25.73 -14.03
N LEU A 42 0.86 26.75 -14.17
CA LEU A 42 2.05 26.93 -13.35
C LEU A 42 1.70 27.17 -11.88
N ALA A 43 0.66 27.94 -11.58
CA ALA A 43 0.20 28.15 -10.20
C ALA A 43 -0.29 26.85 -9.57
N VAL A 44 -1.07 26.04 -10.30
CA VAL A 44 -1.51 24.71 -9.86
C VAL A 44 -0.33 23.78 -9.62
N LEU A 45 0.64 23.73 -10.54
CA LEU A 45 1.85 22.90 -10.40
C LEU A 45 2.71 23.35 -9.21
N ARG A 46 2.97 24.65 -9.09
CA ARG A 46 3.73 25.22 -7.96
C ARG A 46 3.05 24.89 -6.64
N HIS A 47 1.72 25.01 -6.57
CA HIS A 47 0.98 24.60 -5.37
C HIS A 47 1.07 23.09 -5.12
N ARG A 48 1.02 22.25 -6.16
CA ARG A 48 1.12 20.80 -6.00
C ARG A 48 2.50 20.35 -5.52
N ILE A 49 3.56 21.04 -5.92
CA ILE A 49 4.96 20.73 -5.57
C ILE A 49 5.36 21.35 -4.22
N PHE A 50 5.01 22.63 -4.00
CA PHE A 50 5.50 23.44 -2.89
C PHE A 50 4.40 23.86 -1.88
N GLY A 51 3.13 23.62 -2.20
CA GLY A 51 2.00 23.97 -1.35
C GLY A 51 1.78 22.97 -0.20
N ARG A 52 1.10 23.42 0.85
CA ARG A 52 0.78 22.60 2.02
C ARG A 52 -0.16 21.45 1.62
N SER A 53 0.23 20.21 1.96
CA SER A 53 -0.54 19.00 1.64
C SER A 53 -1.80 18.80 2.48
N SER A 54 -2.09 19.65 3.49
CA SER A 54 -3.30 19.52 4.33
C SER A 54 -4.51 20.23 3.71
N GLU A 55 -5.67 19.57 3.71
CA GLU A 55 -6.96 20.13 3.25
C GLU A 55 -7.64 21.10 4.24
N ARG A 56 -7.11 21.23 5.46
CA ARG A 56 -7.70 22.11 6.48
C ARG A 56 -7.37 23.58 6.24
N MET A 57 -8.39 24.43 6.25
CA MET A 57 -8.25 25.86 6.56
C MET A 57 -8.69 26.07 8.01
N SER A 58 -7.82 26.60 8.87
CA SER A 58 -8.23 27.21 10.13
C SER A 58 -7.58 28.60 10.27
N PRO A 59 -8.29 29.62 10.80
CA PRO A 59 -7.81 31.00 10.77
C PRO A 59 -6.80 31.40 11.86
N ASP A 60 -6.57 30.58 12.90
CA ASP A 60 -5.64 30.92 13.96
C ASP A 60 -5.04 29.66 14.60
N GLN A 61 -3.83 29.80 15.13
CA GLN A 61 -3.01 28.84 15.89
C GLN A 61 -2.00 28.01 15.04
N LEU A 62 -0.73 28.42 14.88
CA LEU A 62 0.38 28.72 15.83
C LEU A 62 1.35 27.54 16.03
N SER A 63 2.57 27.79 15.54
CA SER A 63 3.88 27.42 16.11
C SER A 63 4.15 25.96 16.50
N LEU A 64 4.80 25.22 15.60
CA LEU A 64 5.95 24.38 15.97
C LEU A 64 6.73 24.00 14.70
N LEU A 65 7.53 24.96 14.23
CA LEU A 65 8.63 24.71 13.30
C LEU A 65 9.90 25.07 14.05
N ASP A 66 10.54 24.06 14.62
CA ASP A 66 11.97 24.14 14.95
C ASP A 66 12.57 22.75 14.86
N THR A 67 13.17 22.46 13.71
CA THR A 67 14.60 22.16 13.61
C THR A 67 14.91 21.73 12.18
N ALA A 68 15.90 22.41 11.62
CA ALA A 68 16.43 22.22 10.29
C ALA A 68 16.97 20.80 10.08
N ALA A 69 16.64 20.18 8.94
CA ALA A 69 17.36 19.03 8.42
C ALA A 69 18.40 19.52 7.40
N PRO A 70 19.69 19.15 7.53
CA PRO A 70 20.69 19.48 6.52
C PRO A 70 20.50 18.61 5.26
N ALA A 71 20.99 19.14 4.14
CA ALA A 71 20.95 18.55 2.81
C ALA A 71 21.63 17.16 2.75
N PRO A 72 21.21 16.28 1.81
CA PRO A 72 21.80 14.95 1.65
C PRO A 72 23.22 15.04 1.07
N ALA A 73 24.17 14.38 1.73
CA ALA A 73 25.49 14.08 1.18
C ALA A 73 25.41 12.81 0.29
N ASP A 74 26.11 12.85 -0.83
CA ASP A 74 26.31 11.73 -1.77
C ASP A 74 26.81 10.45 -1.07
N PRO A 75 26.29 9.26 -1.39
CA PRO A 75 26.86 8.00 -0.92
C PRO A 75 28.01 7.59 -1.83
N GLY A 76 29.13 8.33 -1.75
CA GLY A 76 30.44 7.92 -2.23
C GLY A 76 31.31 7.55 -1.04
N GLY A 77 31.18 6.33 -0.50
CA GLY A 77 31.92 5.90 0.68
C GLY A 77 32.20 4.40 0.64
N ALA A 78 33.46 4.09 0.34
CA ALA A 78 34.04 2.76 0.25
C ALA A 78 33.78 1.90 1.50
N GLU A 79 33.64 0.60 1.28
CA GLU A 79 33.75 -0.42 2.32
C GLU A 79 35.10 -0.24 3.07
N PRO A 80 35.15 -0.35 4.41
CA PRO A 80 36.41 -0.32 5.12
C PRO A 80 37.18 -1.61 4.80
N SER A 81 38.25 -1.47 4.00
CA SER A 81 39.30 -2.46 3.89
C SER A 81 40.02 -2.55 5.24
N GLY A 82 39.75 -3.63 5.96
CA GLY A 82 40.52 -4.02 7.13
C GLY A 82 41.97 -4.26 6.71
N ALA A 83 42.90 -3.61 7.41
CA ALA A 83 44.33 -3.68 7.19
C ALA A 83 44.86 -5.12 7.15
N ASP A 84 45.73 -5.34 6.18
CA ASP A 84 46.51 -6.54 5.97
C ASP A 84 47.56 -6.68 7.08
N THR A 85 47.36 -7.64 7.98
CA THR A 85 48.46 -8.23 8.75
C THR A 85 48.58 -9.68 8.37
N THR A 86 49.68 -9.97 7.70
CA THR A 86 50.12 -11.24 7.15
C THR A 86 50.08 -12.36 8.19
N GLY A 87 49.18 -13.32 7.95
CA GLY A 87 49.08 -14.56 8.71
C GLY A 87 48.31 -15.58 7.90
N ARG A 88 49.03 -16.36 7.08
CA ARG A 88 48.50 -17.40 6.19
C ARG A 88 47.72 -18.45 7.01
N ARG A 89 46.42 -18.23 7.22
CA ARG A 89 45.48 -19.24 7.74
C ARG A 89 44.67 -19.82 6.58
N ARG A 90 44.77 -21.15 6.46
CA ARG A 90 44.14 -21.99 5.44
C ARG A 90 42.67 -21.64 5.23
N ARG A 91 42.25 -21.52 3.96
CA ARG A 91 40.84 -21.44 3.54
C ARG A 91 40.10 -22.68 4.05
N GLY A 92 39.33 -22.51 5.12
CA GLY A 92 38.31 -23.46 5.59
C GLY A 92 36.93 -22.98 5.11
N GLY A 93 36.09 -23.93 4.70
CA GLY A 93 34.83 -23.69 3.98
C GLY A 93 33.85 -22.73 4.65
N GLY A 94 32.89 -22.24 3.86
CA GLY A 94 31.83 -21.31 4.24
C GLY A 94 30.92 -21.82 5.35
N GLY A 95 31.43 -21.83 6.58
CA GLY A 95 30.67 -22.06 7.80
C GLY A 95 29.95 -20.78 8.22
N ARG A 96 28.70 -20.93 8.67
CA ARG A 96 27.93 -19.84 9.27
C ARG A 96 28.68 -19.30 10.49
N ARG A 97 28.76 -17.97 10.64
CA ARG A 97 29.32 -17.38 11.87
C ARG A 97 28.47 -17.84 13.06
N PRO A 98 29.09 -18.39 14.13
CA PRO A 98 28.36 -18.76 15.32
C PRO A 98 27.73 -17.51 15.96
N LEU A 99 26.56 -17.68 16.59
CA LEU A 99 25.96 -16.63 17.39
C LEU A 99 26.88 -16.30 18.57
N PRO A 100 27.03 -15.01 18.95
CA PRO A 100 27.85 -14.62 20.08
C PRO A 100 27.42 -15.29 21.38
N ASP A 101 28.39 -15.69 22.20
CA ASP A 101 28.13 -16.27 23.52
C ASP A 101 27.59 -15.24 24.54
N SER A 102 27.73 -13.95 24.24
CA SER A 102 27.23 -12.85 25.06
C SER A 102 25.70 -12.67 25.02
N LEU A 103 25.00 -13.35 24.10
CA LEU A 103 23.55 -13.28 23.99
C LEU A 103 22.88 -14.19 25.04
N LEU A 104 21.76 -13.74 25.60
CA LEU A 104 20.95 -14.53 26.52
C LEU A 104 20.48 -15.83 25.83
N ARG A 105 20.57 -16.96 26.54
CA ARG A 105 20.16 -18.28 26.03
C ARG A 105 18.92 -18.76 26.75
N VAL A 106 17.83 -18.91 26.00
CA VAL A 106 16.58 -19.50 26.49
C VAL A 106 16.57 -20.97 26.09
N ILE A 107 16.72 -21.87 27.07
CA ILE A 107 16.83 -23.31 26.83
C ILE A 107 15.44 -23.94 26.94
N ARG A 108 15.01 -24.63 25.88
CA ARG A 108 13.79 -25.45 25.86
C ARG A 108 14.19 -26.91 25.69
N GLU A 109 14.05 -27.69 26.76
CA GLU A 109 14.27 -29.14 26.72
C GLU A 109 12.98 -29.86 26.34
N ILE A 110 13.03 -30.71 25.31
CA ILE A 110 11.89 -31.49 24.84
C ILE A 110 12.16 -32.97 25.11
N LEU A 111 11.45 -33.51 26.09
CA LEU A 111 11.55 -34.91 26.48
C LEU A 111 10.70 -35.80 25.55
N PRO A 112 11.10 -37.07 25.34
CA PRO A 112 10.26 -38.03 24.64
C PRO A 112 8.95 -38.28 25.41
N VAL A 113 7.94 -38.82 24.71
CA VAL A 113 6.59 -39.09 25.26
C VAL A 113 6.61 -39.95 26.52
N SER A 114 7.61 -40.85 26.63
CA SER A 114 7.87 -41.63 27.83
C SER A 114 9.38 -41.78 28.02
N THR A 115 9.81 -41.73 29.28
CA THR A 115 11.17 -42.10 29.72
C THR A 115 11.25 -43.56 30.16
N GLN A 116 10.14 -44.31 30.07
CA GLN A 116 10.09 -45.75 30.33
C GLN A 116 10.17 -46.53 29.01
N CYS A 117 10.93 -47.63 29.03
CA CYS A 117 11.11 -48.47 27.86
C CYS A 117 9.78 -49.14 27.46
N PRO A 118 9.33 -49.02 26.21
CA PRO A 118 8.08 -49.65 25.75
C PRO A 118 8.14 -51.19 25.73
N CYS A 119 9.34 -51.78 25.69
CA CYS A 119 9.55 -53.23 25.68
C CYS A 119 9.57 -53.85 27.09
N CYS A 120 10.24 -53.21 28.06
CA CYS A 120 10.49 -53.81 29.38
C CYS A 120 10.09 -52.95 30.57
N SER A 121 9.46 -51.79 30.34
CA SER A 121 8.98 -50.83 31.34
C SER A 121 10.03 -50.31 32.33
N ARG A 122 11.31 -50.58 32.08
CA ARG A 122 12.42 -50.03 32.87
C ARG A 122 12.67 -48.56 32.51
N GLU A 123 13.16 -47.80 33.48
CA GLU A 123 13.59 -46.43 33.27
C GLU A 123 14.78 -46.38 32.29
N MET A 124 14.68 -45.52 31.27
CA MET A 124 15.70 -45.38 30.24
C MET A 124 16.78 -44.39 30.71
N ALA A 125 18.04 -44.66 30.37
CA ALA A 125 19.16 -43.78 30.74
C ALA A 125 19.39 -42.72 29.66
N ARG A 126 19.66 -41.47 30.06
CA ARG A 126 20.07 -40.39 29.15
C ARG A 126 21.49 -40.68 28.63
N ILE A 127 21.64 -40.82 27.32
CA ILE A 127 22.91 -41.17 26.66
C ILE A 127 23.57 -40.01 25.90
N GLY A 128 22.81 -38.95 25.61
CA GLY A 128 23.29 -37.79 24.87
C GLY A 128 22.16 -36.80 24.60
N GLN A 129 22.45 -35.76 23.81
CA GLN A 129 21.43 -34.79 23.40
C GLN A 129 21.74 -34.22 22.02
N ASP A 130 20.69 -33.88 21.27
CA ASP A 130 20.81 -33.02 20.10
C ASP A 130 20.43 -31.60 20.50
N GLU A 131 21.31 -30.65 20.21
CA GLU A 131 21.06 -29.23 20.41
C GLU A 131 20.79 -28.53 19.08
N SER A 132 19.90 -27.56 19.12
CA SER A 132 19.70 -26.64 18.03
C SER A 132 19.49 -25.22 18.51
N ARG A 133 20.02 -24.25 17.77
CA ARG A 133 20.07 -22.84 18.18
C ARG A 133 19.38 -21.99 17.13
N GLN A 134 18.46 -21.15 17.55
CA GLN A 134 17.78 -20.17 16.71
C GLN A 134 17.89 -18.78 17.31
N LEU A 135 18.06 -17.78 16.46
CA LEU A 135 18.02 -16.37 16.84
C LEU A 135 16.57 -15.95 17.05
N HIS A 136 16.26 -15.48 18.26
CA HIS A 136 15.02 -14.81 18.59
C HIS A 136 15.30 -13.33 18.79
N LEU A 137 14.61 -12.47 18.03
CA LEU A 137 14.65 -11.04 18.23
C LEU A 137 13.43 -10.65 19.06
N VAL A 138 13.69 -9.97 20.16
CA VAL A 138 12.71 -9.25 20.97
C VAL A 138 12.90 -7.76 20.63
N PRO A 139 11.85 -6.91 20.62
CA PRO A 139 12.02 -5.50 20.25
C PRO A 139 13.15 -4.74 20.95
N ALA A 140 13.53 -5.13 22.18
CA ALA A 140 14.58 -4.48 22.96
C ALA A 140 15.96 -5.16 22.91
N HIS A 141 16.03 -6.47 22.64
CA HIS A 141 17.27 -7.24 22.71
C HIS A 141 17.21 -8.53 21.88
N ALA A 142 18.37 -9.19 21.72
CA ALA A 142 18.47 -10.45 21.01
C ALA A 142 18.75 -11.61 21.97
N GLU A 143 18.11 -12.75 21.70
CA GLU A 143 18.26 -13.98 22.46
C GLU A 143 18.52 -15.17 21.52
N VAL A 144 19.07 -16.24 22.09
CA VAL A 144 19.27 -17.51 21.41
C VAL A 144 18.36 -18.54 22.03
N HIS A 145 17.36 -18.98 21.29
CA HIS A 145 16.53 -20.12 21.68
C HIS A 145 17.30 -21.41 21.40
N VAL A 146 17.61 -22.16 22.46
CA VAL A 146 18.32 -23.43 22.39
C VAL A 146 17.33 -24.55 22.65
N THR A 147 16.95 -25.29 21.61
CA THR A 147 16.14 -26.49 21.76
C THR A 147 17.04 -27.70 21.99
N VAL A 148 16.89 -28.33 23.14
CA VAL A 148 17.62 -29.54 23.56
C VAL A 148 16.69 -30.74 23.47
N ARG A 149 17.12 -31.78 22.74
CA ARG A 149 16.39 -33.06 22.63
C ARG A 149 17.25 -34.19 23.16
N PRO A 150 17.09 -34.56 24.44
CA PRO A 150 17.84 -35.66 25.04
C PRO A 150 17.53 -36.99 24.37
N LYS A 151 18.55 -37.82 24.19
CA LYS A 151 18.46 -39.20 23.72
C LYS A 151 18.47 -40.12 24.94
N PHE A 152 17.47 -40.98 25.03
CA PHE A 152 17.36 -42.01 26.06
C PHE A 152 17.57 -43.38 25.43
N ALA A 153 18.25 -44.28 26.15
CA ALA A 153 18.44 -45.67 25.75
C ALA A 153 18.11 -46.62 26.89
N CYS A 154 17.43 -47.72 26.58
CA CYS A 154 17.21 -48.79 27.53
C CYS A 154 18.49 -49.65 27.65
N ARG A 155 19.04 -49.75 28.87
CA ARG A 155 20.25 -50.58 29.12
C ARG A 155 20.02 -52.08 28.97
N ALA A 156 18.77 -52.54 29.01
CA ALA A 156 18.44 -53.97 28.94
C ALA A 156 18.21 -54.47 27.51
N CYS A 157 17.50 -53.70 26.68
CA CYS A 157 17.10 -54.13 25.32
C CYS A 157 17.63 -53.24 24.19
N GLY A 158 18.33 -52.14 24.50
CA GLY A 158 18.91 -51.24 23.49
C GLY A 158 17.94 -50.27 22.82
N GLU A 159 16.65 -50.30 23.19
CA GLU A 159 15.63 -49.41 22.61
C GLU A 159 15.97 -47.92 22.83
N LEU A 160 15.72 -47.09 21.82
CA LEU A 160 16.02 -45.65 21.85
C LEU A 160 14.73 -44.83 21.91
N ALA A 161 14.71 -43.82 22.77
CA ALA A 161 13.64 -42.83 22.84
C ALA A 161 14.23 -41.42 22.72
N GLN A 162 13.73 -40.66 21.74
CA GLN A 162 14.07 -39.26 21.55
C GLN A 162 12.84 -38.54 21.03
N ALA A 163 12.62 -37.30 21.48
CA ALA A 163 11.58 -36.46 20.89
C ALA A 163 11.88 -36.17 19.41
N PRO A 164 10.85 -36.15 18.53
CA PRO A 164 11.04 -35.69 17.15
C PRO A 164 11.56 -34.26 17.14
N ALA A 165 12.24 -33.87 16.05
CA ALA A 165 12.68 -32.48 15.90
C ALA A 165 11.43 -31.58 15.83
N PRO A 166 11.43 -30.39 16.45
CA PRO A 166 10.34 -29.46 16.24
C PRO A 166 10.23 -29.10 14.76
N ASP A 167 9.04 -29.30 14.21
CA ASP A 167 8.69 -28.93 12.84
C ASP A 167 8.24 -27.46 12.74
N ASP A 168 8.43 -26.67 13.80
CA ASP A 168 8.04 -25.25 13.91
C ASP A 168 9.08 -24.29 13.30
N ARG A 169 10.10 -24.83 12.61
CA ARG A 169 11.13 -24.02 11.95
C ARG A 169 10.61 -23.48 10.62
N PRO A 170 10.52 -22.14 10.47
CA PRO A 170 10.03 -21.55 9.21
C PRO A 170 10.96 -21.79 8.02
N ILE A 171 12.27 -21.84 8.28
CA ILE A 171 13.28 -22.07 7.26
C ILE A 171 14.06 -23.31 7.69
N GLU A 172 14.15 -24.30 6.80
CA GLU A 172 14.87 -25.54 7.11
C GLU A 172 16.34 -25.24 7.43
N ARG A 173 16.77 -25.67 8.63
CA ARG A 173 18.10 -25.33 9.18
C ARG A 173 18.36 -23.81 9.20
N GLY A 174 17.33 -22.98 9.19
CA GLY A 174 17.43 -21.53 9.22
C GLY A 174 17.87 -21.03 10.60
N LEU A 175 18.54 -19.89 10.61
CA LEU A 175 18.88 -19.18 11.84
C LEU A 175 17.66 -18.60 12.60
N PRO A 176 16.66 -17.99 11.94
CA PRO A 176 15.65 -17.23 12.66
C PRO A 176 14.52 -18.11 13.22
N THR A 177 13.91 -17.66 14.30
CA THR A 177 12.58 -18.11 14.74
C THR A 177 11.46 -17.45 13.91
N ALA A 178 10.23 -17.96 14.00
CA ALA A 178 9.08 -17.32 13.33
C ALA A 178 8.86 -15.87 13.79
N GLY A 179 8.99 -15.60 15.09
CA GLY A 179 8.90 -14.24 15.64
C GLY A 179 9.98 -13.31 15.09
N THR A 180 11.22 -13.79 14.94
CA THR A 180 12.31 -13.02 14.31
C THR A 180 11.96 -12.62 12.87
N ILE A 181 11.40 -13.54 12.08
CA ILE A 181 11.00 -13.23 10.71
C ILE A 181 9.84 -12.23 10.71
N ALA A 182 8.83 -12.43 11.55
CA ALA A 182 7.71 -11.51 11.70
C ALA A 182 8.18 -10.10 12.06
N GLN A 183 9.10 -9.95 13.01
CA GLN A 183 9.65 -8.64 13.39
C GLN A 183 10.40 -7.97 12.21
N VAL A 184 11.24 -8.70 11.48
CA VAL A 184 11.94 -8.17 10.29
C VAL A 184 10.96 -7.69 9.23
N VAL A 185 9.90 -8.48 8.99
CA VAL A 185 8.82 -8.17 8.05
C VAL A 185 8.04 -6.93 8.50
N ILE A 186 7.59 -6.87 9.76
CA ILE A 186 6.85 -5.74 10.32
C ILE A 186 7.69 -4.47 10.30
N ALA A 187 8.94 -4.54 10.74
CA ALA A 187 9.85 -3.41 10.70
C ALA A 187 10.02 -2.86 9.27
N LYS A 188 10.08 -3.74 8.25
CA LYS A 188 10.25 -3.33 6.85
C LYS A 188 8.97 -2.76 6.24
N TYR A 189 7.85 -3.46 6.37
CA TYR A 189 6.64 -3.20 5.59
C TYR A 189 5.63 -2.34 6.33
N LEU A 190 5.57 -2.43 7.66
CA LEU A 190 4.68 -1.60 8.48
C LEU A 190 5.40 -0.36 9.00
N ASN A 191 6.64 -0.50 9.49
CA ASN A 191 7.41 0.62 10.07
C ASN A 191 8.38 1.27 9.07
N HIS A 192 8.40 0.79 7.83
CA HIS A 192 9.17 1.36 6.72
C HIS A 192 10.68 1.47 6.97
N MET A 193 11.25 0.58 7.78
CA MET A 193 12.69 0.50 8.06
C MET A 193 13.39 -0.38 7.02
N PRO A 194 14.26 0.18 6.15
CA PRO A 194 15.00 -0.60 5.16
C PRO A 194 15.86 -1.68 5.81
N LEU A 195 16.06 -2.81 5.11
CA LEU A 195 16.78 -3.97 5.65
C LEU A 195 18.22 -3.65 6.05
N HIS A 196 18.93 -2.77 5.34
CA HIS A 196 20.28 -2.36 5.72
C HIS A 196 20.30 -1.59 7.05
N ARG A 197 19.25 -0.80 7.33
CA ARG A 197 19.10 -0.09 8.62
C ARG A 197 18.77 -1.08 9.74
N GLN A 198 17.94 -2.09 9.44
CA GLN A 198 17.68 -3.18 10.38
C GLN A 198 18.96 -3.95 10.71
N ALA A 199 19.77 -4.32 9.70
CA ALA A 199 21.06 -4.97 9.89
C ALA A 199 21.99 -4.15 10.79
N ALA A 200 22.11 -2.83 10.54
CA ALA A 200 22.88 -1.93 11.39
C ALA A 200 22.32 -1.81 12.81
N HIS A 201 20.99 -1.89 12.97
CA HIS A 201 20.35 -1.93 14.27
C HIS A 201 20.70 -3.22 15.04
N TYR A 202 20.57 -4.38 14.42
CA TYR A 202 20.92 -5.66 15.04
C TYR A 202 22.41 -5.77 15.35
N ALA A 203 23.28 -5.16 14.55
CA ALA A 203 24.72 -5.09 14.85
C ALA A 203 25.00 -4.38 16.19
N ARG A 204 24.22 -3.36 16.56
CA ARG A 204 24.32 -2.69 17.88
C ARG A 204 23.86 -3.59 19.02
N LEU A 205 23.01 -4.58 18.74
CA LEU A 205 22.62 -5.64 19.69
C LEU A 205 23.62 -6.81 19.70
N GLY A 206 24.78 -6.68 19.03
CA GLY A 206 25.80 -7.73 18.90
C GLY A 206 25.51 -8.76 17.82
N VAL A 207 24.44 -8.61 17.04
CA VAL A 207 24.00 -9.58 16.02
C VAL A 207 24.37 -9.10 14.62
N LEU A 208 25.43 -9.69 14.06
CA LEU A 208 25.91 -9.35 12.72
C LEU A 208 25.15 -10.13 11.64
N LEU A 209 24.19 -9.47 10.99
CA LEU A 209 23.39 -10.04 9.88
C LEU A 209 23.64 -9.26 8.59
N ALA A 210 23.87 -9.99 7.49
CA ALA A 210 23.93 -9.37 6.17
C ALA A 210 22.52 -8.99 5.69
N THR A 211 22.39 -7.87 4.98
CA THR A 211 21.12 -7.43 4.35
C THR A 211 20.52 -8.51 3.46
N THR A 212 21.36 -9.29 2.76
CA THR A 212 20.95 -10.42 1.91
C THR A 212 20.33 -11.56 2.72
N THR A 213 20.83 -11.80 3.93
CA THR A 213 20.26 -12.81 4.85
C THR A 213 18.86 -12.40 5.30
N LEU A 214 18.68 -11.13 5.69
CA LEU A 214 17.37 -10.58 6.05
C LEU A 214 16.38 -10.65 4.87
N TYR A 215 16.85 -10.31 3.66
CA TYR A 215 16.02 -10.42 2.46
C TYR A 215 15.62 -11.87 2.17
N GLY A 216 16.55 -12.83 2.32
CA GLY A 216 16.24 -14.26 2.18
C GLY A 216 15.17 -14.75 3.15
N TRP A 217 15.14 -14.21 4.38
CA TRP A 217 14.07 -14.52 5.35
C TRP A 217 12.72 -13.96 4.92
N VAL A 218 12.70 -12.72 4.44
CA VAL A 218 11.49 -12.07 3.92
C VAL A 218 10.94 -12.82 2.70
N GLU A 219 11.82 -13.23 1.78
CA GLU A 219 11.45 -13.99 0.59
C GLU A 219 10.88 -15.37 0.94
N ALA A 220 11.51 -16.09 1.88
CA ALA A 220 10.99 -17.36 2.36
C ALA A 220 9.60 -17.21 2.98
N ALA A 221 9.41 -16.24 3.88
CA ALA A 221 8.09 -15.97 4.47
C ALA A 221 7.05 -15.61 3.42
N ALA A 222 7.37 -14.74 2.46
CA ALA A 222 6.41 -14.36 1.42
C ALA A 222 6.06 -15.55 0.52
N ARG A 223 6.99 -16.47 0.25
CA ARG A 223 6.71 -17.70 -0.49
C ARG A 223 5.70 -18.56 0.25
N ASP A 224 5.92 -18.79 1.54
CA ASP A 224 5.06 -19.65 2.35
C ASP A 224 3.68 -19.01 2.56
N LEU A 225 3.63 -17.68 2.67
CA LEU A 225 2.41 -16.89 2.89
C LEU A 225 1.61 -16.61 1.61
N ALA A 226 2.19 -16.82 0.42
CA ALA A 226 1.55 -16.52 -0.86
C ALA A 226 0.17 -17.21 -1.04
N PRO A 227 -0.02 -18.49 -0.67
CA PRO A 227 -1.33 -19.15 -0.77
C PRO A 227 -2.43 -18.43 0.01
N ILE A 228 -2.11 -17.82 1.17
CA ILE A 228 -3.10 -17.05 1.94
C ILE A 228 -3.46 -15.76 1.19
N ALA A 229 -2.47 -15.06 0.63
CA ALA A 229 -2.72 -13.85 -0.15
C ALA A 229 -3.51 -14.13 -1.45
N ASP A 230 -3.29 -15.27 -2.08
CA ASP A 230 -4.06 -15.71 -3.24
C ASP A 230 -5.49 -16.10 -2.85
N ARG A 231 -5.66 -16.79 -1.72
CA ARG A 231 -6.97 -17.11 -1.17
C ARG A 231 -7.77 -15.85 -0.81
N LEU A 232 -7.11 -14.81 -0.27
CA LEU A 232 -7.74 -13.51 -0.04
C LEU A 232 -8.22 -12.87 -1.34
N LEU A 233 -7.45 -12.98 -2.43
CA LEU A 233 -7.88 -12.48 -3.74
C LEU A 233 -9.10 -13.25 -4.23
N GLU A 234 -9.11 -14.58 -4.16
CA GLU A 234 -10.26 -15.39 -4.57
C GLU A 234 -11.54 -14.99 -3.83
N LEU A 235 -11.46 -14.74 -2.51
CA LEU A 235 -12.59 -14.28 -1.71
C LEU A 235 -13.01 -12.86 -2.09
N LEU A 236 -12.05 -11.98 -2.35
CA LEU A 236 -12.32 -10.61 -2.79
C LEU A 236 -13.02 -10.58 -4.15
N LEU A 237 -12.61 -11.42 -5.11
CA LEU A 237 -13.22 -11.51 -6.44
C LEU A 237 -14.66 -12.07 -6.41
N ARG A 238 -15.12 -12.62 -5.28
CA ARG A 238 -16.52 -13.04 -5.08
C ARG A 238 -17.40 -11.93 -4.49
N ARG A 239 -16.83 -10.79 -4.11
CA ARG A 239 -17.57 -9.64 -3.60
C ARG A 239 -18.40 -9.03 -4.74
N THR A 240 -19.46 -8.31 -4.38
CA THR A 240 -20.27 -7.56 -5.34
C THR A 240 -19.61 -6.24 -5.76
N LYS A 241 -18.65 -5.76 -4.97
CA LYS A 241 -17.91 -4.52 -5.23
C LYS A 241 -16.49 -4.57 -4.68
N ILE A 242 -15.56 -4.00 -5.44
CA ILE A 242 -14.14 -3.89 -5.11
C ILE A 242 -13.67 -2.46 -5.38
N HIS A 243 -12.88 -1.89 -4.48
CA HIS A 243 -12.07 -0.70 -4.73
C HIS A 243 -10.77 -1.05 -5.42
N ALA A 244 -10.32 -0.23 -6.37
CA ALA A 244 -9.02 -0.38 -7.01
C ALA A 244 -8.28 0.95 -7.13
N ASP A 245 -6.96 0.92 -6.91
CA ASP A 245 -6.05 2.05 -7.15
C ASP A 245 -4.63 1.52 -7.33
N ASP A 246 -3.70 2.38 -7.75
CA ASP A 246 -2.29 2.05 -7.88
C ASP A 246 -1.35 3.16 -7.38
N THR A 247 -0.13 2.77 -6.98
CA THR A 247 0.95 3.73 -6.69
C THR A 247 2.22 3.39 -7.46
N PRO A 248 2.92 4.39 -8.02
CA PRO A 248 4.22 4.20 -8.64
C PRO A 248 5.32 3.93 -7.61
N VAL A 249 6.26 3.08 -8.03
CA VAL A 249 7.52 2.77 -7.35
C VAL A 249 8.62 2.64 -8.38
N THR A 250 9.84 3.03 -8.01
CA THR A 250 11.03 2.86 -8.86
C THR A 250 11.64 1.49 -8.60
N VAL A 251 11.97 0.76 -9.66
CA VAL A 251 12.50 -0.60 -9.60
C VAL A 251 13.87 -0.64 -10.25
N LEU A 252 14.84 -1.29 -9.61
CA LEU A 252 16.15 -1.53 -10.20
C LEU A 252 16.05 -2.61 -11.28
N ASN A 253 16.87 -2.49 -12.33
CA ASN A 253 17.07 -3.54 -13.32
C ASN A 253 18.22 -4.47 -12.89
N PRO A 254 17.99 -5.67 -12.36
CA PRO A 254 19.09 -6.53 -11.93
C PRO A 254 19.98 -6.91 -13.13
N GLY A 255 21.30 -6.76 -12.97
CA GLY A 255 22.26 -7.08 -14.03
C GLY A 255 22.35 -6.05 -15.17
N ARG A 256 21.64 -4.92 -15.07
CA ARG A 256 21.76 -3.77 -15.99
C ARG A 256 21.83 -2.47 -15.20
N SER A 257 22.37 -1.42 -15.80
CA SER A 257 22.29 -0.08 -15.20
C SER A 257 20.87 0.48 -15.33
N GLY A 258 20.50 1.33 -14.37
CA GLY A 258 19.25 2.10 -14.40
C GLY A 258 18.06 1.44 -13.73
N THR A 259 16.91 2.08 -13.91
CA THR A 259 15.64 1.75 -13.23
C THR A 259 14.47 1.76 -14.21
N HIS A 260 13.41 1.04 -13.88
CA HIS A 260 12.12 1.12 -14.56
C HIS A 260 10.98 1.40 -13.58
N ASP A 261 9.84 1.79 -14.15
CA ASP A 261 8.62 2.03 -13.38
C ASP A 261 7.97 0.71 -12.99
N GLY A 262 7.67 0.57 -11.70
CA GLY A 262 6.82 -0.49 -11.15
C GLY A 262 5.53 0.09 -10.56
N ARG A 263 4.53 -0.77 -10.40
CA ARG A 263 3.23 -0.42 -9.80
C ARG A 263 2.85 -1.43 -8.73
N PHE A 264 2.45 -0.91 -7.57
CA PHE A 264 1.61 -1.65 -6.65
C PHE A 264 0.17 -1.29 -6.91
N TRP A 265 -0.62 -2.31 -7.22
CA TRP A 265 -2.06 -2.25 -7.33
C TRP A 265 -2.64 -2.71 -6.01
N VAL A 266 -3.68 -2.03 -5.53
CA VAL A 266 -4.49 -2.52 -4.42
C VAL A 266 -5.89 -2.82 -4.94
N TYR A 267 -6.44 -3.93 -4.46
CA TYR A 267 -7.85 -4.30 -4.58
C TYR A 267 -8.38 -4.49 -3.17
N ALA A 268 -9.44 -3.78 -2.80
CA ALA A 268 -9.92 -3.80 -1.43
C ALA A 268 -11.43 -3.71 -1.32
N ASP A 269 -11.97 -4.33 -0.28
CA ASP A 269 -13.34 -4.13 0.15
C ASP A 269 -13.34 -3.92 1.68
N ASP A 270 -13.70 -2.71 2.10
CA ASP A 270 -13.86 -2.37 3.51
C ASP A 270 -15.36 -2.29 3.83
N THR A 271 -15.83 -3.15 4.72
CA THR A 271 -17.25 -3.29 5.06
C THR A 271 -17.69 -2.32 6.16
N ARG A 272 -16.73 -1.74 6.91
CA ARG A 272 -16.99 -0.83 8.03
C ARG A 272 -17.80 0.42 7.65
N PRO A 273 -17.55 1.09 6.49
CA PRO A 273 -18.36 2.24 6.08
C PRO A 273 -19.85 1.93 5.91
N ARG A 274 -20.20 0.67 5.60
CA ARG A 274 -21.58 0.20 5.36
C ARG A 274 -22.11 -0.71 6.47
N GLY A 275 -21.50 -0.67 7.65
CA GLY A 275 -21.94 -1.45 8.82
C GLY A 275 -21.93 -2.97 8.60
N GLY A 276 -21.15 -3.47 7.64
CA GLY A 276 -21.15 -4.88 7.29
C GLY A 276 -20.46 -5.73 8.35
N SER A 277 -21.01 -6.92 8.63
CA SER A 277 -20.40 -7.93 9.51
C SER A 277 -19.37 -8.81 8.79
N GLU A 278 -19.28 -8.70 7.46
CA GLU A 278 -18.31 -9.44 6.67
C GLU A 278 -16.89 -8.89 6.89
N PRO A 279 -15.85 -9.75 6.85
CA PRO A 279 -14.49 -9.28 6.99
C PRO A 279 -14.03 -8.38 5.84
N SER A 280 -13.33 -7.31 6.19
CA SER A 280 -12.69 -6.42 5.22
C SER A 280 -11.43 -7.07 4.65
N ILE A 281 -11.17 -6.92 3.35
CA ILE A 281 -10.05 -7.56 2.66
C ILE A 281 -9.29 -6.50 1.86
N ALA A 282 -7.96 -6.53 1.91
CA ALA A 282 -7.10 -5.75 1.01
C ALA A 282 -5.99 -6.64 0.44
N VAL A 283 -5.91 -6.69 -0.89
CA VAL A 283 -4.92 -7.48 -1.63
C VAL A 283 -4.09 -6.57 -2.51
N PHE A 284 -2.79 -6.77 -2.48
CA PHE A 284 -1.85 -6.08 -3.33
C PHE A 284 -1.34 -7.00 -4.43
N ARG A 285 -1.10 -6.41 -5.61
CA ARG A 285 -0.39 -7.03 -6.72
C ARG A 285 0.70 -6.09 -7.23
N PHE A 286 1.75 -6.66 -7.79
CA PHE A 286 2.87 -5.91 -8.35
C PHE A 286 3.00 -6.17 -9.84
N SER A 287 3.23 -5.11 -10.62
CA SER A 287 3.58 -5.23 -12.04
C SER A 287 4.71 -4.29 -12.44
N ALA A 288 5.46 -4.67 -13.48
CA ALA A 288 6.31 -3.75 -14.23
C ALA A 288 5.42 -2.84 -15.10
N GLY A 289 5.45 -1.54 -14.86
CA GLY A 289 4.64 -0.55 -15.56
C GLY A 289 3.17 -0.51 -15.14
N ARG A 290 2.42 0.43 -15.75
CA ARG A 290 1.01 0.75 -15.46
C ARG A 290 0.05 0.31 -16.56
N ALA A 291 0.40 -0.68 -17.37
CA ALA A 291 -0.42 -1.09 -18.51
C ALA A 291 -1.77 -1.69 -18.07
N GLY A 292 -2.86 -1.34 -18.77
CA GLY A 292 -4.21 -1.84 -18.46
C GLY A 292 -4.35 -3.36 -18.48
N LYS A 293 -3.46 -4.09 -19.17
CA LYS A 293 -3.43 -5.56 -19.14
C LYS A 293 -3.25 -6.13 -17.71
N HIS A 294 -2.60 -5.39 -16.81
CA HIS A 294 -2.35 -5.86 -15.44
C HIS A 294 -3.64 -5.95 -14.63
N PRO A 295 -4.44 -4.87 -14.47
CA PRO A 295 -5.72 -5.00 -13.80
C PRO A 295 -6.68 -5.97 -14.50
N GLY A 296 -6.64 -6.10 -15.83
CA GLY A 296 -7.41 -7.14 -16.54
C GLY A 296 -7.02 -8.57 -16.17
N GLN A 297 -5.73 -8.84 -15.91
CA GLN A 297 -5.28 -10.14 -15.41
C GLN A 297 -5.63 -10.34 -13.93
N HIS A 298 -5.46 -9.32 -13.10
CA HIS A 298 -5.72 -9.43 -11.66
C HIS A 298 -7.20 -9.60 -11.32
N LEU A 299 -8.08 -8.97 -12.10
CA LEU A 299 -9.54 -9.00 -11.93
C LEU A 299 -10.22 -10.04 -12.85
N ALA A 300 -9.47 -10.97 -13.41
CA ALA A 300 -10.01 -12.01 -14.27
C ALA A 300 -11.11 -12.81 -13.52
N GLY A 301 -12.30 -12.89 -14.10
CA GLY A 301 -13.45 -13.57 -13.52
C GLY A 301 -14.26 -12.74 -12.51
N PHE A 302 -13.87 -11.51 -12.20
CA PHE A 302 -14.67 -10.61 -11.37
C PHE A 302 -15.92 -10.13 -12.12
N THR A 303 -17.06 -10.16 -11.43
CA THR A 303 -18.30 -9.52 -11.87
C THR A 303 -18.85 -8.68 -10.72
N GLY A 304 -19.28 -7.46 -11.01
CA GLY A 304 -19.74 -6.52 -9.98
C GLY A 304 -19.32 -5.09 -10.25
N THR A 305 -19.24 -4.28 -9.19
CA THR A 305 -18.87 -2.87 -9.30
C THR A 305 -17.40 -2.65 -8.95
N LEU A 306 -16.65 -2.04 -9.87
CA LEU A 306 -15.28 -1.60 -9.62
C LEU A 306 -15.30 -0.11 -9.29
N GLN A 307 -14.93 0.22 -8.06
CA GLN A 307 -14.83 1.59 -7.60
C GLN A 307 -13.38 2.06 -7.68
N ALA A 308 -13.11 3.02 -8.57
CA ALA A 308 -11.74 3.45 -8.87
C ALA A 308 -11.65 4.95 -9.14
N ASP A 309 -10.42 5.44 -9.31
CA ASP A 309 -10.23 6.68 -10.06
C ASP A 309 -10.52 6.44 -11.55
N ALA A 310 -10.78 7.51 -12.31
CA ALA A 310 -11.03 7.41 -13.75
C ALA A 310 -9.72 7.20 -14.53
N PHE A 311 -8.92 6.22 -14.12
CA PHE A 311 -7.73 5.80 -14.84
C PHE A 311 -8.14 5.01 -16.09
N SER A 312 -7.75 5.52 -17.26
CA SER A 312 -8.11 4.93 -18.56
C SER A 312 -7.62 3.49 -18.77
N GLY A 313 -6.68 3.00 -17.96
CA GLY A 313 -6.28 1.60 -17.99
C GLY A 313 -7.39 0.65 -17.53
N PHE A 314 -8.44 1.13 -16.83
CA PHE A 314 -9.60 0.34 -16.46
C PHE A 314 -10.69 0.32 -17.55
N ASP A 315 -10.70 1.24 -18.53
CA ASP A 315 -11.79 1.40 -19.51
C ASP A 315 -12.16 0.11 -20.25
N HIS A 316 -11.16 -0.73 -20.56
CA HIS A 316 -11.37 -2.01 -21.24
C HIS A 316 -12.15 -3.03 -20.40
N LEU A 317 -12.13 -2.92 -19.07
CA LEU A 317 -12.87 -3.78 -18.14
C LEU A 317 -14.38 -3.51 -18.20
N TYR A 318 -14.78 -2.28 -18.51
CA TYR A 318 -16.18 -1.86 -18.49
C TYR A 318 -16.94 -2.20 -19.78
N ARG A 319 -16.24 -2.54 -20.87
CA ARG A 319 -16.84 -2.78 -22.20
C ARG A 319 -17.75 -4.02 -22.26
N GLY A 320 -17.60 -4.96 -21.33
CA GLY A 320 -18.30 -6.25 -21.34
C GLY A 320 -19.51 -6.33 -20.40
N ASN A 321 -19.92 -5.24 -19.74
CA ASN A 321 -20.98 -5.17 -18.72
C ASN A 321 -20.82 -6.09 -17.49
N ALA A 322 -19.82 -6.97 -17.46
CA ALA A 322 -19.45 -7.78 -16.31
C ALA A 322 -19.00 -6.92 -15.12
N ILE A 323 -18.30 -5.82 -15.42
CA ILE A 323 -17.82 -4.86 -14.44
C ILE A 323 -18.48 -3.52 -14.70
N VAL A 324 -19.11 -2.97 -13.67
CA VAL A 324 -19.74 -1.65 -13.68
C VAL A 324 -18.82 -0.65 -12.98
N GLU A 325 -18.61 0.51 -13.60
CA GLU A 325 -17.75 1.56 -13.04
C GLU A 325 -18.48 2.38 -11.96
N ALA A 326 -17.84 2.54 -10.80
CA ALA A 326 -18.17 3.57 -9.82
C ALA A 326 -17.01 4.55 -9.65
N GLY A 327 -17.29 5.84 -9.81
CA GLY A 327 -16.28 6.89 -9.84
C GLY A 327 -15.96 7.44 -8.45
N CYS A 328 -14.77 8.02 -8.31
CA CYS A 328 -14.35 8.69 -7.08
C CYS A 328 -14.66 10.19 -7.10
N LEU A 329 -15.66 10.64 -6.33
CA LEU A 329 -15.98 12.07 -6.19
C LEU A 329 -14.86 12.85 -5.50
N GLY A 330 -14.04 12.19 -4.68
CA GLY A 330 -12.84 12.78 -4.07
C GLY A 330 -11.85 13.28 -5.14
N HIS A 331 -11.62 12.50 -6.20
CA HIS A 331 -10.75 12.89 -7.30
C HIS A 331 -11.33 14.05 -8.14
N ALA A 332 -12.64 14.05 -8.38
CA ALA A 332 -13.33 15.16 -9.01
C ALA A 332 -13.20 16.46 -8.19
N ARG A 333 -13.47 16.38 -6.87
CA ARG A 333 -13.35 17.49 -5.93
C ARG A 333 -11.93 18.05 -5.88
N ARG A 334 -10.91 17.18 -5.85
CA ARG A 334 -9.49 17.59 -5.77
C ARG A 334 -9.10 18.54 -6.91
N LYS A 335 -9.59 18.28 -8.13
CA LYS A 335 -9.35 19.17 -9.29
C LYS A 335 -9.89 20.58 -9.10
N LEU A 336 -11.06 20.73 -8.45
CA LEU A 336 -11.62 22.04 -8.13
C LEU A 336 -10.86 22.71 -6.98
N VAL A 337 -10.50 21.96 -5.94
CA VAL A 337 -9.72 22.47 -4.81
C VAL A 337 -8.37 23.03 -5.28
N ASP A 338 -7.68 22.33 -6.19
CA ASP A 338 -6.41 22.80 -6.76
C ASP A 338 -6.55 24.18 -7.43
N LEU A 339 -7.67 24.44 -8.13
CA LEU A 339 -7.97 25.73 -8.75
C LEU A 339 -8.28 26.83 -7.73
N VAL A 340 -9.03 26.48 -6.67
CA VAL A 340 -9.30 27.42 -5.56
C VAL A 340 -7.99 27.85 -4.91
N ARG A 341 -7.08 26.93 -4.66
CA ARG A 341 -5.81 27.23 -4.00
C ARG A 341 -4.82 27.96 -4.89
N ALA A 342 -4.81 27.65 -6.18
CA ALA A 342 -3.88 28.26 -7.13
C ALA A 342 -4.24 29.69 -7.49
N LYS A 343 -5.54 29.99 -7.67
CA LYS A 343 -6.02 31.29 -8.20
C LYS A 343 -7.23 31.88 -7.50
N GLY A 344 -7.75 31.26 -6.44
CA GLY A 344 -8.95 31.76 -5.74
C GLY A 344 -10.22 31.70 -6.60
N SER A 345 -10.32 30.72 -7.52
CA SER A 345 -11.45 30.65 -8.47
C SER A 345 -12.80 30.56 -7.73
N PRO A 346 -13.70 31.55 -7.88
CA PRO A 346 -14.99 31.55 -7.17
C PRO A 346 -15.92 30.43 -7.67
N VAL A 347 -15.88 30.14 -8.97
CA VAL A 347 -16.65 29.04 -9.58
C VAL A 347 -16.17 27.69 -9.03
N ALA A 348 -14.85 27.46 -8.96
CA ALA A 348 -14.34 26.22 -8.37
C ALA A 348 -14.73 26.10 -6.88
N ALA A 349 -14.72 27.22 -6.13
CA ALA A 349 -15.12 27.24 -4.73
C ALA A 349 -16.61 26.91 -4.54
N GLU A 350 -17.48 27.37 -5.45
CA GLU A 350 -18.90 27.01 -5.48
C GLU A 350 -19.08 25.49 -5.63
N GLY A 351 -18.42 24.88 -6.62
CA GLY A 351 -18.47 23.42 -6.83
C GLY A 351 -17.94 22.63 -5.63
N VAL A 352 -16.85 23.10 -4.99
CA VAL A 352 -16.33 22.49 -3.76
C VAL A 352 -17.35 22.54 -2.62
N LYS A 353 -18.06 23.67 -2.45
CA LYS A 353 -19.11 23.81 -1.42
C LYS A 353 -20.28 22.85 -1.65
N GLN A 354 -20.74 22.71 -2.90
CA GLN A 354 -21.81 21.78 -3.24
C GLN A 354 -21.41 20.33 -2.96
N ILE A 355 -20.21 19.92 -3.39
CA ILE A 355 -19.69 18.58 -3.10
C ILE A 355 -19.54 18.36 -1.59
N ALA A 356 -19.08 19.37 -0.84
CA ALA A 356 -18.95 19.26 0.62
C ALA A 356 -20.30 18.99 1.33
N ALA A 357 -21.43 19.42 0.75
CA ALA A 357 -22.75 19.09 1.28
C ALA A 357 -23.06 17.60 1.18
N LEU A 358 -22.68 16.93 0.07
CA LEU A 358 -22.81 15.48 -0.10
C LEU A 358 -21.99 14.72 0.95
N TYR A 359 -20.75 15.14 1.18
CA TYR A 359 -19.89 14.54 2.22
C TYR A 359 -20.44 14.72 3.65
N ARG A 360 -21.24 15.75 3.92
CA ARG A 360 -21.93 15.87 5.23
C ARG A 360 -22.96 14.75 5.42
N ILE A 361 -23.70 14.40 4.38
CA ILE A 361 -24.66 13.29 4.40
C ILE A 361 -23.90 11.99 4.63
N GLU A 362 -22.87 11.72 3.82
CA GLU A 362 -22.08 10.48 3.91
C GLU A 362 -21.43 10.26 5.28
N ARG A 363 -20.99 11.33 5.95
CA ARG A 363 -20.48 11.25 7.32
C ARG A 363 -21.56 10.82 8.33
N ARG A 364 -22.79 11.30 8.17
CA ARG A 364 -23.90 10.96 9.07
C ARG A 364 -24.36 9.51 8.90
N ILE A 365 -24.28 8.97 7.68
CA ILE A 365 -24.71 7.60 7.36
C ILE A 365 -23.56 6.57 7.38
N TYR A 366 -22.39 6.96 7.88
CA TYR A 366 -21.25 6.06 8.03
C TYR A 366 -21.56 4.98 9.06
N GLY A 367 -21.32 3.72 8.71
CA GLY A 367 -21.59 2.56 9.58
C GLY A 367 -23.05 2.10 9.59
N LEU A 368 -23.96 2.83 8.92
CA LEU A 368 -25.34 2.38 8.72
C LEU A 368 -25.41 1.28 7.66
N PRO A 369 -26.41 0.38 7.72
CA PRO A 369 -26.58 -0.66 6.72
C PRO A 369 -26.90 -0.08 5.33
N PRO A 370 -26.64 -0.82 4.24
CA PRO A 370 -26.86 -0.35 2.87
C PRO A 370 -28.25 0.21 2.59
N THR A 371 -29.31 -0.36 3.16
CA THR A 371 -30.70 0.07 2.97
C THR A 371 -30.96 1.47 3.54
N GLU A 372 -30.46 1.75 4.74
CA GLU A 372 -30.57 3.07 5.38
C GLU A 372 -29.73 4.12 4.65
N ARG A 373 -28.51 3.74 4.23
CA ARG A 373 -27.64 4.59 3.41
C ARG A 373 -28.33 5.00 2.12
N LEU A 374 -28.93 4.03 1.41
CA LEU A 374 -29.65 4.27 0.16
C LEU A 374 -30.86 5.19 0.40
N THR A 375 -31.64 4.94 1.44
CA THR A 375 -32.82 5.77 1.78
C THR A 375 -32.43 7.23 1.99
N ALA A 376 -31.41 7.50 2.82
CA ALA A 376 -30.92 8.85 3.07
C ALA A 376 -30.35 9.52 1.81
N ARG A 377 -29.63 8.75 0.96
CA ARG A 377 -29.11 9.25 -0.32
C ARG A 377 -30.24 9.66 -1.26
N GLN A 378 -31.29 8.85 -1.38
CA GLN A 378 -32.45 9.16 -2.22
C GLN A 378 -33.19 10.41 -1.74
N SER A 379 -33.39 10.58 -0.43
CA SER A 379 -34.11 11.74 0.11
C SER A 379 -33.29 13.03 0.14
N GLU A 380 -31.97 12.94 0.38
CA GLU A 380 -31.14 14.12 0.66
C GLU A 380 -30.01 14.36 -0.36
N ALA A 381 -29.36 13.31 -0.85
CA ALA A 381 -28.21 13.46 -1.75
C ALA A 381 -28.63 13.64 -3.22
N VAL A 382 -29.66 12.92 -3.69
CA VAL A 382 -30.14 13.01 -5.08
C VAL A 382 -30.55 14.45 -5.46
N PRO A 383 -31.34 15.19 -4.67
CA PRO A 383 -31.65 16.59 -4.99
C PRO A 383 -30.42 17.49 -5.09
N LEU A 384 -29.39 17.24 -4.27
CA LEU A 384 -28.12 17.98 -4.33
C LEU A 384 -27.29 17.60 -5.55
N LEU A 385 -27.35 16.34 -5.98
CA LEU A 385 -26.70 15.88 -7.22
C LEU A 385 -27.36 16.48 -8.46
N ASP A 386 -28.70 16.59 -8.47
CA ASP A 386 -29.43 17.24 -9.57
C ASP A 386 -29.07 18.72 -9.67
N ALA A 387 -29.01 19.43 -8.54
CA ALA A 387 -28.54 20.81 -8.49
C ALA A 387 -27.08 20.93 -8.97
N LEU A 388 -26.21 20.02 -8.55
CA LEU A 388 -24.81 19.98 -8.99
C LEU A 388 -24.69 19.70 -10.50
N ARG A 389 -25.58 18.86 -11.06
CA ARG A 389 -25.63 18.58 -12.50
C ARG A 389 -26.02 19.83 -13.28
N ALA A 390 -27.09 20.51 -12.86
CA ALA A 390 -27.54 21.74 -13.49
C ALA A 390 -26.45 22.81 -13.47
N TRP A 391 -25.81 23.02 -12.31
CA TRP A 391 -24.67 23.91 -12.15
C TRP A 391 -23.50 23.53 -13.07
N LEU A 392 -23.16 22.24 -13.15
CA LEU A 392 -22.05 21.76 -13.98
C LEU A 392 -22.30 22.05 -15.48
N THR A 393 -23.52 21.78 -15.96
CA THR A 393 -23.92 22.03 -17.33
C THR A 393 -23.89 23.52 -17.66
N GLU A 394 -24.42 24.37 -16.78
CA GLU A 394 -24.41 25.83 -16.96
C GLU A 394 -22.98 26.39 -16.99
N ARG A 395 -22.13 26.00 -16.03
CA ARG A 395 -20.76 26.51 -15.97
C ARG A 395 -19.92 26.04 -17.15
N LEU A 396 -20.13 24.82 -17.65
CA LEU A 396 -19.42 24.33 -18.83
C LEU A 396 -19.67 25.17 -20.09
N SER A 397 -20.87 25.72 -20.27
CA SER A 397 -21.15 26.59 -21.43
C SER A 397 -20.55 28.00 -21.29
N GLN A 398 -20.23 28.42 -20.06
CA GLN A 398 -19.72 29.77 -19.76
C GLN A 398 -18.18 29.83 -19.70
N VAL A 399 -17.50 28.69 -19.54
CA VAL A 399 -16.05 28.65 -19.32
C VAL A 399 -15.29 28.46 -20.63
N ALA A 400 -14.16 29.16 -20.77
CA ALA A 400 -13.28 29.03 -21.93
C ALA A 400 -12.81 27.57 -22.11
N PRO A 401 -13.00 26.93 -23.30
CA PRO A 401 -12.83 25.48 -23.51
C PRO A 401 -11.45 24.90 -23.16
N ARG A 402 -10.43 25.75 -23.12
CA ARG A 402 -9.03 25.37 -22.90
C ARG A 402 -8.49 25.73 -21.51
N SER A 403 -9.31 26.33 -20.67
CA SER A 403 -8.92 26.70 -19.30
C SER A 403 -8.77 25.47 -18.41
N GLU A 404 -8.00 25.60 -17.32
CA GLU A 404 -7.89 24.53 -16.32
C GLU A 404 -9.24 24.27 -15.62
N LEU A 405 -10.10 25.28 -15.50
CA LEU A 405 -11.48 25.11 -15.02
C LEU A 405 -12.33 24.26 -15.98
N ALA A 406 -12.26 24.52 -17.30
CA ALA A 406 -12.94 23.69 -18.29
C ALA A 406 -12.47 22.23 -18.24
N LYS A 407 -11.18 21.97 -17.98
CA LYS A 407 -10.68 20.60 -17.79
C LYS A 407 -11.24 19.94 -16.54
N ALA A 408 -11.32 20.66 -15.42
CA ALA A 408 -11.85 20.13 -14.17
C ALA A 408 -13.35 19.81 -14.28
N LEU A 409 -14.14 20.73 -14.85
CA LEU A 409 -15.57 20.53 -15.09
C LEU A 409 -15.81 19.47 -16.18
N GLY A 410 -15.00 19.46 -17.24
CA GLY A 410 -15.08 18.47 -18.30
C GLY A 410 -14.82 17.05 -17.79
N TYR A 411 -13.88 16.89 -16.85
CA TYR A 411 -13.68 15.63 -16.14
C TYR A 411 -14.94 15.18 -15.38
N MET A 412 -15.53 16.07 -14.57
CA MET A 412 -16.77 15.76 -13.85
C MET A 412 -17.90 15.36 -14.79
N ASN A 413 -18.03 16.07 -15.92
CA ASN A 413 -19.09 15.81 -16.88
C ASN A 413 -18.89 14.47 -17.60
N ALA A 414 -17.66 14.16 -18.03
CA ALA A 414 -17.35 12.90 -18.69
C ALA A 414 -17.54 11.68 -17.78
N GLN A 415 -17.39 11.87 -16.47
CA GLN A 415 -17.45 10.80 -15.46
C GLN A 415 -18.77 10.81 -14.67
N TRP A 416 -19.75 11.61 -15.06
CA TRP A 416 -20.92 11.91 -14.24
C TRP A 416 -21.66 10.65 -13.77
N ASP A 417 -21.98 9.74 -14.69
CA ASP A 417 -22.74 8.53 -14.40
C ASP A 417 -22.00 7.62 -13.40
N ALA A 418 -20.67 7.52 -13.51
CA ALA A 418 -19.84 6.79 -12.56
C ALA A 418 -19.80 7.51 -11.20
N LEU A 419 -19.64 8.84 -11.19
CA LEU A 419 -19.54 9.66 -9.98
C LEU A 419 -20.82 9.66 -9.14
N VAL A 420 -22.00 9.54 -9.75
CA VAL A 420 -23.28 9.54 -9.03
C VAL A 420 -23.81 8.15 -8.70
N ARG A 421 -23.18 7.09 -9.20
CA ARG A 421 -23.62 5.70 -8.99
C ARG A 421 -23.75 5.31 -7.52
N TYR A 422 -22.94 5.89 -6.64
CA TYR A 422 -23.05 5.65 -5.20
C TYR A 422 -24.44 6.01 -4.63
N ALA A 423 -25.17 6.93 -5.27
CA ALA A 423 -26.51 7.31 -4.85
C ALA A 423 -27.56 6.24 -5.16
N THR A 424 -27.30 5.33 -6.10
CA THR A 424 -28.24 4.26 -6.52
C THR A 424 -28.02 2.94 -5.78
N ASP A 425 -26.90 2.79 -5.09
CA ASP A 425 -26.52 1.56 -4.38
C ASP A 425 -25.89 1.88 -3.02
N GLY A 426 -26.56 1.46 -1.94
CA GLY A 426 -26.13 1.68 -0.56
C GLY A 426 -24.82 0.97 -0.16
N THR A 427 -24.39 -0.03 -0.94
CA THR A 427 -23.13 -0.75 -0.71
C THR A 427 -21.90 0.02 -1.19
N LEU A 428 -22.09 1.01 -2.06
CA LEU A 428 -21.03 1.85 -2.61
C LEU A 428 -20.71 3.02 -1.69
N GLU A 429 -19.52 3.57 -1.88
CA GLU A 429 -19.01 4.77 -1.21
C GLU A 429 -18.97 5.94 -2.19
N ILE A 430 -18.96 7.16 -1.67
CA ILE A 430 -18.83 8.38 -2.50
C ILE A 430 -17.44 8.54 -3.12
N ASP A 431 -16.42 7.87 -2.57
CA ASP A 431 -15.03 8.01 -2.96
C ASP A 431 -14.25 6.69 -2.86
N ASN A 432 -13.04 6.69 -3.41
CA ASN A 432 -12.15 5.52 -3.43
C ASN A 432 -11.20 5.49 -2.22
N LEU A 433 -11.60 6.07 -1.09
CA LEU A 433 -10.71 6.30 0.04
C LEU A 433 -10.19 4.99 0.67
N THR A 434 -10.92 3.88 0.53
CA THR A 434 -10.49 2.55 0.95
C THR A 434 -9.16 2.14 0.31
N ALA A 435 -9.07 2.24 -1.03
CA ALA A 435 -7.85 1.92 -1.76
C ALA A 435 -6.74 2.95 -1.48
N GLU A 436 -7.07 4.25 -1.45
CA GLU A 436 -6.11 5.31 -1.15
C GLU A 436 -5.46 5.15 0.24
N ARG A 437 -6.26 4.76 1.26
CA ARG A 437 -5.77 4.49 2.62
C ARG A 437 -4.83 3.29 2.66
N ALA A 438 -5.18 2.21 1.97
CA ALA A 438 -4.35 1.01 1.89
C ALA A 438 -2.98 1.29 1.23
N LEU A 439 -2.95 2.17 0.21
CA LEU A 439 -1.70 2.57 -0.46
C LEU A 439 -0.84 3.56 0.34
N ARG A 440 -1.40 4.21 1.38
CA ARG A 440 -0.69 5.25 2.14
C ARG A 440 0.60 4.74 2.78
N GLY A 441 0.60 3.50 3.29
CA GLY A 441 1.81 2.88 3.84
C GLY A 441 2.93 2.80 2.80
N ILE A 442 2.61 2.38 1.57
CA ILE A 442 3.60 2.30 0.48
C ILE A 442 4.12 3.70 0.11
N ALA A 443 3.23 4.69 0.05
CA ALA A 443 3.58 6.07 -0.28
C ALA A 443 4.51 6.72 0.77
N ILE A 444 4.38 6.35 2.05
CA ILE A 444 5.31 6.74 3.11
C ILE A 444 6.62 5.94 2.96
N GLY A 445 6.51 4.62 2.82
CA GLY A 445 7.66 3.73 2.76
C GLY A 445 8.63 4.04 1.63
N ARG A 446 8.14 4.40 0.44
CA ARG A 446 9.01 4.74 -0.70
C ARG A 446 9.96 5.90 -0.43
N LYS A 447 9.64 6.80 0.51
CA LYS A 447 10.55 7.87 0.96
C LYS A 447 11.73 7.35 1.79
N ASN A 448 11.61 6.15 2.36
CA ASN A 448 12.62 5.54 3.21
C ASN A 448 13.51 4.55 2.47
N TRP A 449 12.96 3.78 1.53
CA TRP A 449 13.72 2.75 0.78
C TRP A 449 14.05 3.14 -0.67
N ASN A 450 13.48 4.23 -1.21
CA ASN A 450 13.72 4.83 -2.54
C ASN A 450 13.45 3.93 -3.76
N VAL A 451 13.99 2.71 -3.80
CA VAL A 451 13.88 1.76 -4.92
C VAL A 451 13.55 0.34 -4.45
N ILE A 452 12.89 -0.42 -5.31
CA ILE A 452 12.69 -1.87 -5.16
C ILE A 452 13.82 -2.58 -5.92
N GLY A 453 14.41 -3.62 -5.31
CA GLY A 453 15.57 -4.30 -5.88
C GLY A 453 15.33 -5.07 -7.17
N SER A 454 14.09 -5.51 -7.44
CA SER A 454 13.68 -6.24 -8.65
C SER A 454 12.16 -6.39 -8.71
N ASP A 455 11.63 -6.84 -9.85
CA ASP A 455 10.21 -7.19 -9.96
C ASP A 455 9.81 -8.33 -9.00
N ALA A 456 10.71 -9.30 -8.78
CA ALA A 456 10.49 -10.38 -7.82
C ALA A 456 10.36 -9.84 -6.39
N ALA A 457 11.21 -8.88 -6.00
CA ALA A 457 11.10 -8.21 -4.72
C ALA A 457 9.80 -7.40 -4.58
N GLY A 458 9.28 -6.85 -5.69
CA GLY A 458 7.96 -6.22 -5.75
C GLY A 458 6.83 -7.21 -5.46
N LYS A 459 6.88 -8.41 -6.05
CA LYS A 459 5.88 -9.47 -5.78
C LYS A 459 5.92 -9.97 -4.34
N VAL A 460 7.12 -10.18 -3.78
CA VAL A 460 7.34 -10.52 -2.37
C VAL A 460 6.69 -9.46 -1.46
N ALA A 461 6.93 -8.18 -1.74
CA ALA A 461 6.32 -7.09 -0.99
C ALA A 461 4.79 -7.09 -1.07
N ALA A 462 4.21 -7.38 -2.25
CA ALA A 462 2.77 -7.40 -2.45
C ALA A 462 2.06 -8.47 -1.59
N VAL A 463 2.66 -9.66 -1.45
CA VAL A 463 2.12 -10.72 -0.56
C VAL A 463 2.06 -10.22 0.88
N ILE A 464 3.17 -9.65 1.37
CA ILE A 464 3.23 -9.16 2.75
C ILE A 464 2.24 -8.00 2.98
N TYR A 465 2.19 -7.01 2.08
CA TYR A 465 1.25 -5.89 2.22
C TYR A 465 -0.21 -6.36 2.26
N SER A 466 -0.56 -7.40 1.50
CA SER A 466 -1.91 -7.98 1.51
C SER A 466 -2.30 -8.49 2.90
N LEU A 467 -1.40 -9.24 3.54
CA LEU A 467 -1.65 -9.80 4.87
C LEU A 467 -1.65 -8.72 5.96
N VAL A 468 -0.67 -7.81 5.92
CA VAL A 468 -0.56 -6.74 6.91
C VAL A 468 -1.76 -5.80 6.85
N GLU A 469 -2.18 -5.38 5.66
CA GLU A 469 -3.31 -4.46 5.52
C GLU A 469 -4.63 -5.16 5.87
N THR A 470 -4.82 -6.42 5.45
CA THR A 470 -6.01 -7.19 5.84
C THR A 470 -6.06 -7.38 7.37
N CYS A 471 -4.94 -7.61 8.06
CA CYS A 471 -4.93 -7.63 9.52
C CYS A 471 -5.37 -6.28 10.11
N ARG A 472 -4.82 -5.16 9.60
CA ARG A 472 -5.17 -3.81 10.07
C ARG A 472 -6.63 -3.47 9.87
N LEU A 473 -7.22 -3.83 8.73
CA LEU A 473 -8.63 -3.58 8.45
C LEU A 473 -9.56 -4.31 9.44
N ASN A 474 -9.14 -5.49 9.93
CA ASN A 474 -9.91 -6.32 10.85
C ASN A 474 -9.51 -6.17 12.33
N GLY A 475 -8.66 -5.20 12.69
CA GLY A 475 -8.27 -4.98 14.09
C GLY A 475 -7.33 -6.05 14.66
N ILE A 476 -6.61 -6.78 13.81
CA ILE A 476 -5.72 -7.88 14.20
C ILE A 476 -4.30 -7.37 14.27
N ASN A 477 -3.57 -7.75 15.31
CA ASN A 477 -2.15 -7.43 15.40
C ASN A 477 -1.36 -8.19 14.32
N PRO A 478 -0.78 -7.49 13.30
CA PRO A 478 -0.11 -8.18 12.19
C PRO A 478 1.14 -8.93 12.63
N GLU A 479 1.85 -8.46 13.68
CA GLU A 479 3.06 -9.13 14.18
C GLU A 479 2.73 -10.46 14.87
N ALA A 480 1.69 -10.45 15.71
CA ALA A 480 1.22 -11.66 16.39
C ALA A 480 0.69 -12.68 15.38
N TYR A 481 -0.12 -12.23 14.42
CA TYR A 481 -0.62 -13.05 13.32
C TYR A 481 0.53 -13.67 12.50
N LEU A 482 1.48 -12.86 12.03
CA LEU A 482 2.59 -13.35 11.22
C LEU A 482 3.50 -14.31 12.00
N THR A 483 3.80 -14.01 13.26
CA THR A 483 4.63 -14.88 14.12
C THR A 483 4.04 -16.28 14.20
N ASP A 484 2.74 -16.36 14.44
CA ASP A 484 2.05 -17.63 14.58
C ASP A 484 1.88 -18.35 13.24
N VAL A 485 1.37 -17.65 12.21
CA VAL A 485 1.11 -18.24 10.89
C VAL A 485 2.40 -18.73 10.25
N ILE A 486 3.50 -17.97 10.29
CA ILE A 486 4.80 -18.41 9.77
C ILE A 486 5.27 -19.70 10.47
N GLY A 487 5.02 -19.84 11.78
CA GLY A 487 5.39 -21.03 12.55
C GLY A 487 4.53 -22.28 12.26
N ARG A 488 3.31 -22.12 11.72
CA ARG A 488 2.38 -23.25 11.50
C ARG A 488 2.00 -23.49 10.04
N ILE A 489 2.32 -22.60 9.11
CA ILE A 489 1.86 -22.72 7.71
C ILE A 489 2.41 -23.97 7.02
N GLY A 490 3.67 -24.33 7.27
CA GLY A 490 4.30 -25.53 6.70
C GLY A 490 3.66 -26.86 7.11
N ARG A 491 2.91 -26.88 8.22
CA ARG A 491 2.16 -28.06 8.71
C ARG A 491 0.65 -27.97 8.45
N THR A 492 0.17 -26.85 7.93
CA THR A 492 -1.26 -26.64 7.70
C THR A 492 -1.63 -27.28 6.37
N LYS A 493 -2.55 -28.24 6.40
CA LYS A 493 -3.10 -28.84 5.17
C LYS A 493 -3.78 -27.75 4.34
N ILE A 494 -3.67 -27.83 3.01
CA ILE A 494 -4.29 -26.86 2.07
C ILE A 494 -5.78 -26.67 2.36
N GLN A 495 -6.51 -27.74 2.71
CA GLN A 495 -7.94 -27.68 3.06
C GLN A 495 -8.25 -26.85 4.31
N ALA A 496 -7.25 -26.64 5.19
CA ALA A 496 -7.37 -25.84 6.40
C ALA A 496 -6.79 -24.42 6.23
N LEU A 497 -6.39 -24.02 5.02
CA LEU A 497 -5.81 -22.70 4.75
C LEU A 497 -6.73 -21.56 5.19
N ASP A 498 -8.05 -21.73 5.06
CA ASP A 498 -9.04 -20.73 5.46
C ASP A 498 -9.00 -20.44 6.97
N THR A 499 -8.50 -21.35 7.80
CA THR A 499 -8.29 -21.12 9.25
C THR A 499 -7.14 -20.16 9.54
N LEU A 500 -6.24 -19.96 8.57
CA LEU A 500 -5.12 -19.04 8.65
C LEU A 500 -5.41 -17.68 8.03
N LEU A 501 -6.59 -17.46 7.44
CA LEU A 501 -6.96 -16.12 6.97
C LEU A 501 -6.99 -15.17 8.16
N PRO A 502 -6.53 -13.90 8.00
CA PRO A 502 -6.46 -12.96 9.12
C PRO A 502 -7.72 -12.95 9.98
N PHE A 503 -8.90 -12.75 9.40
CA PHE A 503 -10.18 -12.68 10.13
C PHE A 503 -10.69 -14.00 10.71
N ASN A 504 -10.13 -15.16 10.32
CA ASN A 504 -10.43 -16.46 10.92
C ASN A 504 -9.39 -16.90 11.94
N TRP A 505 -8.25 -16.19 11.99
CA TRP A 505 -7.13 -16.52 12.85
C TRP A 505 -7.50 -16.42 14.33
N ARG A 506 -7.03 -17.40 15.10
CA ARG A 506 -7.14 -17.42 16.56
C ARG A 506 -5.75 -17.63 17.15
N PRO A 507 -5.31 -16.80 18.11
CA PRO A 507 -4.05 -17.00 18.80
C PRO A 507 -4.00 -18.39 19.46
N PRO A 508 -2.85 -19.08 19.43
CA PRO A 508 -2.65 -20.26 20.28
C PRO A 508 -2.69 -19.83 21.76
N ASP A 509 -3.50 -20.54 22.57
CA ASP A 509 -3.76 -20.34 24.02
C ASP A 509 -4.72 -19.19 24.42
N ALA A 510 -5.99 -19.28 24.04
CA ALA A 510 -7.08 -18.45 24.56
C ALA A 510 -7.65 -18.96 25.92
N GLY A 511 -6.76 -19.12 26.92
CA GLY A 511 -7.11 -19.47 28.30
C GLY A 511 -7.17 -18.28 29.27
N ASN A 512 -7.00 -17.03 28.81
CA ASN A 512 -6.98 -15.83 29.66
C ASN A 512 -7.80 -14.68 29.02
N PRO A 513 -8.71 -13.98 29.74
CA PRO A 513 -9.69 -13.07 29.14
C PRO A 513 -9.15 -11.72 28.64
N ALA A 514 -7.85 -11.45 28.76
CA ALA A 514 -7.20 -10.23 28.29
C ALA A 514 -6.46 -10.51 26.97
N ASP A 515 -7.22 -10.53 25.87
CA ASP A 515 -6.78 -10.83 24.50
C ASP A 515 -5.68 -9.85 23.98
N PRO A 516 -4.41 -10.26 23.87
CA PRO A 516 -3.35 -9.42 23.29
C PRO A 516 -3.34 -9.45 21.75
N GLY A 517 -4.22 -10.23 21.10
CA GLY A 517 -4.28 -10.44 19.66
C GLY A 517 -5.14 -9.42 18.90
N ARG A 518 -6.06 -8.74 19.60
CA ARG A 518 -6.86 -7.64 19.05
C ARG A 518 -6.20 -6.30 19.32
N MET A 519 -5.86 -5.57 18.27
CA MET A 519 -5.59 -4.14 18.41
C MET A 519 -6.89 -3.45 18.78
N ASN A 520 -6.90 -2.70 19.90
CA ASN A 520 -7.87 -1.63 20.10
C ASN A 520 -7.57 -0.53 19.08
N ILE A 521 -7.93 -0.77 17.82
CA ILE A 521 -8.09 0.29 16.86
C ILE A 521 -9.35 1.00 17.34
N ALA A 522 -9.19 2.07 18.13
CA ALA A 522 -10.25 3.03 18.27
C ALA A 522 -10.75 3.29 16.84
N PRO A 523 -12.05 3.09 16.54
CA PRO A 523 -12.56 3.50 15.24
C PRO A 523 -12.03 4.90 15.07
N HIS A 524 -11.34 5.15 13.96
CA HIS A 524 -10.94 6.50 13.64
C HIS A 524 -12.29 7.22 13.42
N ALA A 525 -12.93 7.65 14.52
CA ALA A 525 -13.94 8.66 14.55
C ALA A 525 -13.37 9.71 13.64
N ALA A 526 -14.13 10.02 12.60
CA ALA A 526 -13.75 10.88 11.50
C ALA A 526 -13.07 12.14 12.07
N ALA A 527 -11.76 12.07 12.28
CA ALA A 527 -10.96 13.13 12.85
C ALA A 527 -10.58 14.00 11.68
N ALA A 528 -11.60 14.72 11.20
CA ALA A 528 -11.55 15.89 10.34
C ALA A 528 -10.54 15.83 9.19
N ALA A 529 -11.03 15.54 7.99
CA ALA A 529 -10.52 16.17 6.78
C ALA A 529 -11.72 16.49 5.89
#